data_AF-A0A539ENG9-F1
#
_entry.id   AF-A0A539ENG9-F1
#
_cell.length_a   1.000
_cell.length_b   1.000
_cell.length_c   1.000
_cell.angle_alpha   90.00
_cell.angle_beta   90.00
_cell.angle_gamma   90.00
#
_symmetry.space_group_name_H-M   'P 1'
#
loop_
_entity.id
_entity.type
_entity.pdbx_description
1 polymer ?
#
loop_
_entity_poly.entity_id
_entity_poly.type
_entity_poly.pdbx_seq_one_letter_code
_entity_poly.pdbx_strand_id
1 'polypeptide(L)' 'LGRLAGAFEGAPSARGLRLVLVDDAMTSGETLAACAQALRDAGAADVKAFVLTRA' A
#
# COMPACT_ATOMS: atom_id res chain seq x y z
N LEU A 1 -11.59 -13.43 -2.65
CA LEU A 1 -10.85 -12.15 -2.85
C LEU A 1 -11.50 -11.10 -1.96
N GLY A 2 -10.71 -10.26 -1.27
CA GLY A 2 -11.24 -9.18 -0.41
C GLY A 2 -11.81 -8.01 -1.24
N ARG A 3 -12.51 -7.07 -0.59
CA ARG A 3 -13.24 -5.95 -1.25
C ARG A 3 -12.39 -5.08 -2.18
N LEU A 4 -11.07 -5.02 -2.00
CA LEU A 4 -10.15 -4.16 -2.74
C LEU A 4 -9.13 -4.92 -3.59
N ALA A 5 -9.35 -6.21 -3.83
CA ALA A 5 -8.47 -7.00 -4.68
C ALA A 5 -8.46 -6.43 -6.11
N GLY A 6 -7.28 -6.07 -6.62
CA GLY A 6 -7.11 -5.50 -7.95
C GLY A 6 -7.57 -4.04 -8.11
N ALA A 7 -7.89 -3.35 -7.01
CA ALA A 7 -8.30 -1.94 -7.06
C ALA A 7 -7.13 -0.97 -7.35
N PHE A 8 -5.89 -1.42 -7.13
CA PHE A 8 -4.68 -0.60 -7.28
C PHE A 8 -3.64 -1.32 -8.15
N GLU A 9 -2.87 -0.55 -8.89
CA GLU A 9 -1.73 -1.02 -9.67
C GLU A 9 -0.49 -0.19 -9.28
N GLY A 10 0.61 -0.88 -8.94
CA GLY A 10 1.86 -0.22 -8.61
C GLY A 10 2.60 0.24 -9.86
N ALA A 11 3.16 1.45 -9.84
CA ALA A 11 3.94 1.96 -10.96
C ALA A 11 5.24 1.15 -11.14
N PRO A 12 5.73 0.91 -12.39
CA PRO A 12 6.99 0.21 -12.62
C PRO A 12 8.21 0.84 -11.93
N SER A 13 8.16 2.15 -11.65
CA SER A 13 9.19 2.88 -10.92
C SER A 13 9.32 2.48 -9.45
N ALA A 14 8.37 1.73 -8.89
CA ALA A 14 8.47 1.20 -7.53
C ALA A 14 9.57 0.14 -7.37
N ARG A 15 10.02 -0.48 -8.47
CA ARG A 15 10.98 -1.60 -8.45
C ARG A 15 12.25 -1.27 -7.69
N GLY A 16 12.57 -2.08 -6.69
CA GLY A 16 13.77 -1.95 -5.86
C GLY A 16 13.72 -0.84 -4.82
N LEU A 17 12.65 -0.04 -4.77
CA LEU A 17 12.53 1.06 -3.81
C LEU A 17 11.99 0.59 -2.46
N ARG A 18 12.38 1.30 -1.40
CA ARG A 18 11.78 1.19 -0.07
C ARG A 18 10.80 2.35 0.08
N LEU A 19 9.51 2.05 0.16
CA LEU A 19 8.43 3.03 0.06
C LEU A 19 7.68 3.16 1.39
N VAL A 20 7.18 4.37 1.66
CA VAL A 20 6.25 4.64 2.75
C VAL A 20 4.95 5.14 2.15
N LEU A 21 3.86 4.42 2.41
CA LEU A 21 2.50 4.90 2.20
C LEU A 21 2.14 5.84 3.35
N VAL A 22 1.65 7.02 3.02
CA VAL A 22 1.20 8.02 3.99
C VAL A 22 -0.27 8.29 3.75
N ASP A 23 -1.06 8.19 4.81
CA ASP A 23 -2.48 8.52 4.82
C ASP A 23 -2.84 9.25 6.13
N ASP A 24 -3.97 9.96 6.17
CA ASP A 24 -4.36 10.72 7.37
C ASP A 24 -4.98 9.82 8.45
N ALA A 25 -5.78 8.83 8.06
CA ALA A 25 -6.47 7.93 8.96
C ALA A 25 -6.56 6.49 8.43
N MET A 26 -6.66 5.51 9.34
CA MET A 26 -7.09 4.16 8.98
C MET A 26 -8.12 3.59 9.94
N THR A 27 -9.08 2.84 9.39
CA THR A 27 -10.03 2.01 10.15
C THR A 27 -9.64 0.54 10.05
N SER A 28 -10.10 -0.19 9.03
CA SER A 28 -9.74 -1.60 8.83
C SER A 28 -8.32 -1.82 8.30
N GLY A 29 -7.73 -0.80 7.68
CA GLY A 29 -6.45 -0.89 7.00
C GLY A 29 -6.50 -1.59 5.63
N GLU A 30 -7.68 -2.00 5.15
CA GLU A 30 -7.83 -2.71 3.87
C GLU A 30 -7.26 -1.91 2.69
N THR A 31 -7.47 -0.60 2.66
CA THR A 31 -6.94 0.30 1.61
C THR A 31 -5.41 0.29 1.60
N LEU A 32 -4.78 0.55 2.76
CA LEU A 32 -3.32 0.55 2.89
C LEU A 32 -2.71 -0.82 2.55
N ALA A 33 -3.37 -1.91 2.93
CA ALA A 33 -2.93 -3.25 2.60
C ALA A 33 -2.99 -3.52 1.09
N ALA A 34 -4.07 -3.12 0.42
CA ALA A 34 -4.23 -3.28 -1.02
C ALA A 34 -3.20 -2.42 -1.81
N CYS A 35 -2.99 -1.16 -1.42
CA CYS A 35 -1.95 -0.31 -1.99
C CYS A 35 -0.55 -0.90 -1.79
N ALA A 36 -0.26 -1.41 -0.59
CA ALA A 36 1.03 -2.01 -0.29
C ALA A 36 1.27 -3.28 -1.10
N GLN A 37 0.22 -4.08 -1.33
CA GLN A 37 0.31 -5.26 -2.19
C GLN A 37 0.61 -4.86 -3.63
N ALA A 38 -0.10 -3.88 -4.19
CA ALA A 38 0.14 -3.39 -5.55
C ALA A 38 1.58 -2.89 -5.77
N LEU A 39 2.16 -2.21 -4.77
CA LEU A 39 3.57 -1.77 -4.82
C LEU A 39 4.56 -2.94 -4.72
N ARG A 40 4.26 -3.96 -3.91
CA ARG A 40 5.08 -5.19 -3.83
C ARG A 40 5.03 -5.98 -5.13
N ASP A 41 3.85 -6.08 -5.74
CA ASP A 41 3.66 -6.74 -7.04
C ASP A 41 4.43 -5.99 -8.15
N ALA A 42 4.54 -4.67 -8.07
CA ALA A 42 5.39 -3.85 -8.94
C ALA A 42 6.91 -3.97 -8.64
N GLY A 43 7.29 -4.70 -7.59
CA GLY A 43 8.68 -5.03 -7.26
C GLY A 43 9.34 -4.12 -6.22
N ALA A 44 8.58 -3.40 -5.39
CA ALA A 44 9.14 -2.66 -4.27
C ALA A 44 9.94 -3.58 -3.31
N ALA A 45 11.09 -3.11 -2.84
CA ALA A 45 11.96 -3.84 -1.93
C ALA A 45 11.44 -3.85 -0.48
N ASP A 46 10.73 -2.79 -0.07
CA ASP A 46 10.04 -2.70 1.22
C ASP A 46 8.88 -1.72 1.10
N VAL A 47 7.80 -1.96 1.84
CA VAL A 47 6.64 -1.05 1.90
C VAL A 47 6.13 -0.99 3.34
N LYS A 48 6.16 0.23 3.91
CA LYS A 48 5.60 0.55 5.23
C LYS A 48 4.42 1.51 5.08
N ALA A 49 3.57 1.57 6.09
CA ALA A 49 2.47 2.53 6.16
C ALA A 49 2.60 3.39 7.41
N PHE A 50 2.37 4.69 7.26
CA PHE A 50 2.27 5.66 8.35
C PHE A 50 0.93 6.39 8.24
N VAL A 51 0.22 6.46 9.37
CA VAL A 51 -1.05 7.18 9.49
C VAL A 51 -1.00 8.12 10.69
N LEU A 52 -1.69 9.26 10.59
CA LEU A 52 -1.80 10.16 11.74
C LEU A 52 -2.76 9.60 12.79
N THR A 53 -3.86 8.99 12.37
CA THR A 53 -4.89 8.48 13.28
C THR A 53 -5.38 7.08 12.91
N ARG A 54 -5.89 6.33 13.89
CA ARG A 54 -6.52 5.03 13.69
C ARG A 54 -7.76 4.91 14.56
N ALA A 55 -8.82 4.33 14.01
CA ALA A 55 -10.04 3.96 14.72
C ALA A 55 -10.07 2.47 15.09
#